data_AF-A0A7G1HUH7-F1
#
_entry.id   AF-A0A7G1HUH7-F1
#
_cell.length_a   1.000
_cell.length_b   1.000
_cell.length_c   1.000
_cell.angle_alpha   90.00
_cell.angle_beta   90.00
_cell.angle_gamma   90.00
#
_symmetry.space_group_name_H-M   'P 1'
#
loop_
_entity.id
_entity.type
_entity.pdbx_description
1 polymer ?
#
loop_
_entity_poly.entity_id
_entity_poly.type
_entity_poly.pdbx_seq_one_letter_code
_entity_poly.pdbx_strand_id
1 'polypeptide(L)'
;MRAEDVIGAAALLGACGGSGKVSDWRSLVWLFFSPQGREFCGEKGFPSLDMFRGMKEGVAPYGVHIDEGEIALSGDACVGLVGNTCARLSFSGPERLHRVVLMHGARARIEAGNYAVVSVMNRGGEVEIVKDDTAIIFNE
;
A
#
# COMPACT_ATOMS: atom_id res chain seq x y z
N MET A 1 -14.01 12.24 -4.95
CA MET A 1 -12.91 13.10 -4.44
C MET A 1 -11.92 13.33 -5.57
N ARG A 2 -11.19 14.44 -5.59
CA ARG A 2 -10.08 14.66 -6.55
C ARG A 2 -8.74 14.48 -5.85
N ALA A 3 -7.69 14.18 -6.61
CA ALA A 3 -6.33 14.00 -6.05
C ALA A 3 -5.86 15.26 -5.31
N GLU A 4 -6.15 16.44 -5.87
CA GLU A 4 -5.89 17.76 -5.29
C GLU A 4 -6.43 17.91 -3.85
N ASP A 5 -7.62 17.38 -3.58
CA ASP A 5 -8.26 17.49 -2.26
C ASP A 5 -7.47 16.70 -1.21
N VAL A 6 -6.95 15.52 -1.58
CA VAL A 6 -6.13 14.66 -0.71
C VAL A 6 -4.74 15.30 -0.48
N ILE A 7 -4.14 15.86 -1.53
CA ILE A 7 -2.84 16.54 -1.44
C ILE A 7 -2.93 17.76 -0.52
N GLY A 8 -4.00 18.56 -0.66
CA GLY A 8 -4.27 19.69 0.22
C GLY A 8 -4.40 19.28 1.69
N ALA A 9 -5.14 18.21 1.97
CA ALA A 9 -5.27 17.66 3.32
C ALA A 9 -3.94 17.14 3.88
N ALA A 10 -3.13 16.45 3.06
CA ALA A 10 -1.80 15.97 3.46
C ALA A 10 -0.83 17.13 3.77
N ALA A 11 -0.87 18.20 2.97
CA ALA A 11 -0.06 19.40 3.19
C ALA A 11 -0.38 20.08 4.54
N LEU A 12 -1.67 20.15 4.92
CA LEU A 12 -2.09 20.69 6.22
C LEU A 12 -1.56 19.86 7.40
N LEU A 13 -1.29 18.57 7.19
CA LEU A 13 -0.75 17.66 8.20
C LEU A 13 0.80 17.62 8.23
N GLY A 14 1.44 18.48 7.45
CA GLY A 14 2.89 18.63 7.44
C GLY A 14 3.64 17.68 6.51
N ALA A 15 3.00 17.16 5.44
CA ALA A 15 3.70 16.45 4.38
C ALA A 15 4.76 17.38 3.73
N CYS A 16 6.04 17.15 4.04
CA CYS A 16 7.18 17.92 3.50
C CYS A 16 7.17 17.95 1.95
N GLY A 17 7.87 18.94 1.36
CA GLY A 17 7.76 19.42 -0.04
C GLY A 17 7.89 18.43 -1.22
N GLY A 18 7.95 17.12 -0.99
CA GLY A 18 7.72 16.09 -2.02
C GLY A 18 6.26 16.08 -2.53
N SER A 19 5.31 16.60 -1.74
CA SER A 19 3.92 16.84 -2.13
C SER A 19 3.77 17.82 -3.31
N GLY A 20 4.74 18.70 -3.55
CA GLY A 20 4.73 19.65 -4.67
C GLY A 20 4.89 19.01 -6.06
N LYS A 21 5.23 17.72 -6.14
CA LYS A 21 5.32 16.94 -7.39
C LYS A 21 4.13 16.01 -7.64
N VAL A 22 3.17 15.98 -6.71
CA VAL A 22 1.96 15.15 -6.85
C VAL A 22 0.88 16.02 -7.48
N SER A 23 0.35 15.58 -8.62
CA SER A 23 -0.71 16.29 -9.34
C SER A 23 -1.86 15.39 -9.77
N ASP A 24 -1.69 14.08 -9.61
CA ASP A 24 -2.65 13.08 -10.07
C ASP A 24 -2.64 11.83 -9.16
N TRP A 25 -3.56 10.91 -9.40
CA TRP A 25 -3.67 9.68 -8.62
C TRP A 25 -2.43 8.79 -8.73
N ARG A 26 -1.78 8.76 -9.90
CA ARG A 26 -0.58 7.94 -10.11
C ARG A 26 0.57 8.40 -9.22
N SER A 27 0.85 9.70 -9.22
CA SER A 27 1.88 10.32 -8.40
C SER A 27 1.55 10.23 -6.91
N LEU A 28 0.27 10.27 -6.55
CA LEU A 28 -0.19 10.11 -5.17
C LEU A 28 0.05 8.69 -4.66
N VAL A 29 -0.32 7.69 -5.46
CA VAL A 29 -0.09 6.28 -5.13
C VAL A 29 1.42 5.96 -5.13
N TRP A 30 2.18 6.54 -6.05
CA TRP A 30 3.64 6.41 -6.01
C TRP A 30 4.23 6.96 -4.70
N LEU A 31 3.76 8.13 -4.25
CA LEU A 31 4.18 8.70 -2.97
C LEU A 31 3.78 7.77 -1.81
N PHE A 32 2.56 7.23 -1.82
CA PHE A 32 2.06 6.28 -0.82
C PHE A 32 2.99 5.08 -0.62
N PHE A 33 3.56 4.53 -1.70
CA PHE A 33 4.53 3.42 -1.62
C PHE A 33 5.98 3.85 -1.39
N SER A 34 6.29 5.15 -1.39
CA SER A 34 7.65 5.67 -1.16
C SER A 34 8.02 5.66 0.32
N PRO A 35 9.33 5.63 0.69
CA PRO A 35 9.75 5.73 2.09
C PRO A 35 9.14 6.93 2.83
N GLN A 36 9.16 8.11 2.21
CA GLN A 36 8.64 9.35 2.78
C GLN A 36 7.12 9.31 2.99
N GLY A 37 6.37 8.79 2.01
CA GLY A 37 4.92 8.67 2.14
C GLY A 37 4.54 7.62 3.18
N ARG A 38 5.30 6.54 3.30
CA ARG A 38 5.10 5.51 4.32
C ARG A 38 5.35 6.02 5.74
N GLU A 39 6.42 6.77 5.96
CA GLU A 39 6.68 7.45 7.24
C GLU A 39 5.53 8.39 7.61
N PHE A 40 5.11 9.24 6.66
CA PHE A 40 4.02 10.18 6.86
C PHE A 40 2.68 9.48 7.19
N CYS A 41 2.32 8.44 6.43
CA CYS A 41 1.08 7.68 6.66
C CYS A 41 1.12 6.97 8.02
N GLY A 42 2.28 6.44 8.41
CA GLY A 42 2.50 5.76 9.68
C GLY A 42 2.35 6.67 10.90
N GLU A 43 2.92 7.87 10.86
CA GLU A 43 2.88 8.81 11.99
C GLU A 43 1.54 9.52 12.15
N LYS A 44 0.86 9.81 11.04
CA LYS A 44 -0.34 10.66 11.04
C LYS A 44 -1.65 9.90 10.95
N GLY A 45 -1.63 8.59 10.66
CA GLY A 45 -2.84 7.80 10.40
C GLY A 45 -3.62 8.31 9.18
N PHE A 46 -2.93 8.98 8.27
CA PHE A 46 -3.48 9.58 7.06
C PHE A 46 -3.13 8.73 5.83
N PRO A 47 -3.99 8.65 4.80
CA PRO A 47 -5.39 9.11 4.76
C PRO A 47 -6.29 8.31 5.71
N SER A 48 -7.43 8.88 6.12
CA SER A 48 -8.45 8.13 6.87
C SER A 48 -9.15 7.11 5.96
N LEU A 49 -9.83 6.11 6.54
CA LEU A 49 -10.59 5.12 5.78
C LEU A 49 -11.63 5.76 4.86
N ASP A 50 -12.34 6.79 5.31
CA ASP A 50 -13.33 7.50 4.48
C ASP A 50 -12.69 8.26 3.32
N MET A 51 -11.47 8.80 3.50
CA MET A 51 -10.70 9.38 2.40
C MET A 51 -10.30 8.32 1.39
N PHE A 52 -9.82 7.16 1.84
CA PHE A 52 -9.53 6.03 0.97
C PHE A 52 -10.74 5.63 0.13
N ARG A 53 -11.91 5.45 0.75
CA ARG A 53 -13.17 5.17 0.05
C ARG A 53 -13.51 6.23 -0.99
N GLY A 54 -13.30 7.51 -0.66
CA GLY A 54 -13.52 8.63 -1.56
C GLY A 54 -12.60 8.68 -2.78
N MET A 55 -11.43 8.03 -2.72
CA MET A 55 -10.45 7.95 -3.82
C MET A 55 -10.36 6.58 -4.49
N LYS A 56 -11.19 5.61 -4.10
CA LYS A 56 -11.16 4.21 -4.59
C LYS A 56 -10.98 4.09 -6.10
N GLU A 57 -11.86 4.70 -6.88
CA GLU A 57 -11.81 4.66 -8.35
C GLU A 57 -10.52 5.26 -8.94
N GLY A 58 -9.94 6.25 -8.27
CA GLY A 58 -8.72 6.92 -8.71
C GLY A 58 -7.46 6.09 -8.47
N VAL A 59 -7.44 5.31 -7.38
CA VAL A 59 -6.24 4.58 -6.94
C VAL A 59 -6.23 3.11 -7.35
N ALA A 60 -7.40 2.51 -7.62
CA ALA A 60 -7.52 1.11 -8.04
C ALA A 60 -6.64 0.72 -9.25
N PRO A 61 -6.53 1.54 -10.32
CA PRO A 61 -5.65 1.22 -11.46
C PRO A 61 -4.16 1.15 -11.11
N TYR A 62 -3.76 1.59 -9.92
CA TYR A 62 -2.38 1.66 -9.46
C TYR A 62 -2.08 0.67 -8.31
N GLY A 63 -2.93 -0.34 -8.12
CA GLY A 63 -2.70 -1.45 -7.19
C GLY A 63 -3.13 -1.17 -5.74
N VAL A 64 -4.07 -0.24 -5.53
CA VAL A 64 -4.65 0.04 -4.20
C VAL A 64 -6.09 -0.47 -4.16
N HIS A 65 -6.33 -1.45 -3.29
CA HIS A 65 -7.59 -2.17 -3.12
C HIS A 65 -8.27 -1.72 -1.82
N ILE A 66 -9.50 -1.21 -1.95
CA ILE A 66 -10.25 -0.62 -0.83
C ILE A 66 -11.63 -1.26 -0.75
N ASP A 67 -11.95 -1.87 0.39
CA ASP A 67 -13.21 -2.57 0.64
C ASP A 67 -13.60 -3.53 -0.52
N GLU A 68 -12.65 -4.36 -0.99
CA GLU A 68 -12.88 -5.30 -2.11
C GLU A 68 -13.27 -6.71 -1.67
N GLY A 69 -13.35 -6.98 -0.36
CA GLY A 69 -13.60 -8.32 0.14
C GLY A 69 -12.40 -9.23 -0.12
N GLU A 70 -12.64 -10.44 -0.60
CA GLU A 70 -11.57 -11.42 -0.87
C GLU A 70 -10.99 -11.25 -2.28
N ILE A 71 -9.67 -11.06 -2.34
CA ILE A 71 -8.93 -10.91 -3.61
C ILE A 71 -7.70 -11.81 -3.63
N ALA A 72 -7.26 -12.18 -4.84
CA ALA A 72 -6.02 -12.93 -5.05
C ALA A 72 -5.18 -12.23 -6.12
N LEU A 73 -3.92 -11.95 -5.78
CA LEU A 73 -2.98 -11.19 -6.61
C LEU A 73 -1.65 -11.95 -6.70
N SER A 74 -0.96 -11.81 -7.84
CA SER A 74 0.28 -12.55 -8.09
C SER A 74 1.26 -11.72 -8.92
N GLY A 75 2.48 -11.57 -8.42
CA GLY A 75 3.57 -10.88 -9.15
C GLY A 75 3.48 -9.35 -9.16
N ASP A 76 2.48 -8.76 -8.50
CA ASP A 76 2.31 -7.31 -8.41
C ASP A 76 3.48 -6.63 -7.67
N ALA A 77 3.97 -5.52 -8.23
CA ALA A 77 5.11 -4.80 -7.65
C ALA A 77 4.73 -3.99 -6.40
N CYS A 78 3.52 -3.44 -6.37
CA CYS A 78 3.02 -2.58 -5.30
C CYS A 78 1.55 -2.92 -5.06
N VAL A 79 1.22 -3.27 -3.83
CA VAL A 79 -0.12 -3.68 -3.40
C VAL A 79 -0.50 -2.90 -2.13
N GLY A 80 -1.54 -2.09 -2.22
CA GLY A 80 -2.11 -1.35 -1.11
C GLY A 80 -3.43 -2.00 -0.71
N LEU A 81 -3.59 -2.38 0.55
CA LEU A 81 -4.79 -3.03 1.06
C LEU A 81 -5.40 -2.18 2.15
N VAL A 82 -6.67 -1.84 2.00
CA VAL A 82 -7.37 -0.93 2.90
C VAL A 82 -8.77 -1.43 3.23
N GLY A 83 -9.18 -1.24 4.49
CA GLY A 83 -10.54 -1.50 4.91
C GLY A 83 -10.88 -2.99 4.92
N ASN A 84 -12.11 -3.31 4.52
CA ASN A 84 -12.61 -4.68 4.36
C ASN A 84 -12.05 -5.34 3.09
N THR A 85 -10.73 -5.51 3.05
CA THR A 85 -10.00 -6.20 1.99
C THR A 85 -9.17 -7.32 2.60
N CYS A 86 -9.33 -8.53 2.11
CA CYS A 86 -8.59 -9.73 2.51
C CYS A 86 -7.89 -10.31 1.28
N ALA A 87 -6.58 -10.11 1.19
CA ALA A 87 -5.82 -10.48 0.01
C ALA A 87 -4.98 -11.75 0.21
N ARG A 88 -4.95 -12.62 -0.81
CA ARG A 88 -3.93 -13.66 -0.96
C ARG A 88 -2.92 -13.19 -1.98
N LEU A 89 -1.68 -12.98 -1.54
CA LEU A 89 -0.60 -12.42 -2.35
C LEU A 89 0.45 -13.50 -2.61
N SER A 90 0.77 -13.74 -3.89
CA SER A 90 1.80 -14.69 -4.29
C SER A 90 2.97 -13.96 -4.96
N PHE A 91 4.18 -14.13 -4.41
CA PHE A 91 5.41 -13.50 -4.91
C PHE A 91 6.50 -14.55 -5.15
N SER A 92 7.12 -14.47 -6.32
CA SER A 92 8.16 -15.40 -6.74
C SER A 92 9.15 -14.70 -7.65
N GLY A 93 10.43 -15.04 -7.51
CA GLY A 93 11.49 -14.56 -8.39
C GLY A 93 12.20 -13.30 -7.87
N PRO A 94 13.46 -13.08 -8.29
CA PRO A 94 14.29 -11.97 -7.81
C PRO A 94 14.13 -10.68 -8.64
N GLU A 95 13.20 -10.62 -9.60
CA GLU A 95 13.16 -9.59 -10.64
C GLU A 95 12.82 -8.19 -10.10
N ARG A 96 12.15 -8.12 -8.94
CA ARG A 96 11.74 -6.85 -8.34
C ARG A 96 11.51 -6.97 -6.84
N LEU A 97 11.55 -5.81 -6.19
CA LEU A 97 11.01 -5.63 -4.84
C LEU A 97 9.49 -5.53 -4.91
N HIS A 98 8.80 -6.39 -4.17
CA HIS A 98 7.36 -6.32 -3.94
C HIS A 98 7.08 -5.48 -2.71
N ARG A 99 6.17 -4.50 -2.80
CA ARG A 99 5.77 -3.64 -1.68
C ARG A 99 4.31 -3.89 -1.33
N VAL A 100 4.06 -4.24 -0.07
CA VAL A 100 2.72 -4.45 0.48
C VAL A 100 2.48 -3.43 1.58
N VAL A 101 1.41 -2.66 1.47
CA VAL A 101 0.99 -1.71 2.50
C VAL A 101 -0.41 -2.09 2.98
N LEU A 102 -0.57 -2.29 4.28
CA LEU A 102 -1.87 -2.57 4.90
C LEU A 102 -2.27 -1.44 5.83
N MET A 103 -3.50 -0.97 5.68
CA MET A 103 -4.09 0.06 6.55
C MET A 103 -5.55 -0.26 6.90
N HIS A 104 -6.01 0.30 8.01
CA HIS A 104 -7.45 0.37 8.35
C HIS A 104 -8.17 -0.99 8.35
N GLY A 105 -7.61 -2.02 8.99
CA GLY A 105 -8.25 -3.32 9.18
C GLY A 105 -8.09 -4.31 8.04
N ALA A 106 -7.32 -3.98 7.01
CA ALA A 106 -7.05 -4.90 5.90
C ALA A 106 -6.27 -6.15 6.33
N ARG A 107 -6.47 -7.26 5.62
CA ARG A 107 -5.83 -8.54 5.91
C ARG A 107 -5.06 -9.04 4.70
N ALA A 108 -3.90 -9.64 4.91
CA ALA A 108 -3.13 -10.27 3.85
C ALA A 108 -2.56 -11.62 4.28
N ARG A 109 -2.59 -12.58 3.36
CA ARG A 109 -1.78 -13.80 3.41
C ARG A 109 -0.74 -13.73 2.29
N ILE A 110 0.53 -13.66 2.67
CA ILE A 110 1.66 -13.49 1.76
C ILE A 110 2.36 -14.84 1.59
N GLU A 111 2.35 -15.38 0.38
CA GLU A 111 3.07 -16.58 -0.03
C GLU A 111 4.28 -16.13 -0.88
N ALA A 112 5.50 -16.31 -0.37
CA ALA A 112 6.73 -15.83 -1.02
C ALA A 112 7.78 -16.93 -1.20
N GLY A 113 8.38 -17.02 -2.39
CA GLY A 113 9.43 -18.01 -2.66
C GLY A 113 10.38 -17.62 -3.79
N ASN A 114 11.30 -18.52 -4.13
CA ASN A 114 12.24 -18.38 -5.25
C ASN A 114 12.99 -17.03 -5.27
N TYR A 115 13.61 -16.65 -4.16
CA TYR A 115 14.36 -15.40 -3.98
C TYR A 115 13.52 -14.12 -4.07
N ALA A 116 12.19 -14.22 -3.91
CA ALA A 116 11.33 -13.04 -3.81
C ALA A 116 11.73 -12.16 -2.62
N VAL A 117 11.72 -10.84 -2.86
CA VAL A 117 11.95 -9.82 -1.83
C VAL A 117 10.67 -9.02 -1.64
N VAL A 118 10.12 -9.04 -0.42
CA VAL A 118 8.87 -8.37 -0.09
C VAL A 118 9.09 -7.40 1.08
N SER A 119 8.67 -6.15 0.92
CA SER A 119 8.59 -5.15 1.97
C SER A 119 7.13 -5.00 2.39
N VAL A 120 6.86 -5.16 3.68
CA VAL A 120 5.53 -5.14 4.28
C VAL A 120 5.47 -4.01 5.30
N MET A 121 4.58 -3.06 5.06
CA MET A 121 4.22 -2.02 6.02
C MET A 121 2.82 -2.30 6.54
N ASN A 122 2.70 -2.55 7.84
CA ASN A 122 1.41 -2.79 8.49
C ASN A 122 1.09 -1.64 9.45
N ARG A 123 0.01 -0.90 9.16
CA ARG A 123 -0.53 0.18 9.99
C ARG A 123 -2.00 -0.05 10.30
N GLY A 124 -2.26 -1.15 11.02
CA GLY A 124 -3.58 -1.46 11.57
C GLY A 124 -4.34 -2.55 10.81
N GLY A 125 -3.63 -3.47 10.16
CA GLY A 125 -4.17 -4.68 9.55
C GLY A 125 -3.57 -5.96 10.14
N GLU A 126 -3.87 -7.10 9.51
CA GLU A 126 -3.33 -8.42 9.88
C GLU A 126 -2.56 -9.03 8.71
N VAL A 127 -1.40 -9.63 9.00
CA VAL A 127 -0.56 -10.26 7.97
C VAL A 127 -0.16 -11.65 8.43
N GLU A 128 -0.45 -12.66 7.60
CA GLU A 128 0.12 -14.00 7.68
C GLU A 128 1.20 -14.13 6.59
N ILE A 129 2.39 -14.60 6.96
CA ILE A 129 3.52 -14.79 6.04
C ILE A 129 3.85 -16.27 5.97
N VAL A 130 3.84 -16.81 4.75
CA VAL A 130 4.30 -18.14 4.39
C VAL A 130 5.43 -17.97 3.38
N LYS A 131 6.65 -18.35 3.75
CA LYS A 131 7.81 -18.20 2.88
C LYS A 131 8.69 -19.44 2.85
N ASP A 132 9.41 -19.62 1.75
CA ASP A 132 10.51 -20.59 1.68
C ASP A 132 11.82 -20.02 2.27
N ASP A 133 12.89 -20.81 2.19
CA ASP A 133 14.22 -20.45 2.72
C ASP A 133 14.93 -19.36 1.91
N THR A 134 14.48 -19.11 0.67
CA THR A 134 15.12 -18.17 -0.27
C THR A 134 14.48 -16.79 -0.26
N ALA A 135 13.20 -16.70 0.13
CA ALA A 135 12.48 -15.45 0.18
C ALA A 135 12.84 -14.60 1.42
N ILE A 136 12.93 -13.28 1.19
CA ILE A 136 13.26 -12.28 2.21
C ILE A 136 12.05 -11.37 2.41
N ILE A 137 11.66 -11.20 3.68
CA ILE A 137 10.58 -10.30 4.08
C ILE A 137 11.14 -9.21 4.99
N PHE A 138 10.88 -7.94 4.64
CA PHE A 138 11.18 -6.77 5.47
C PHE A 138 9.88 -6.24 6.09
N ASN A 139 9.79 -6.20 7.41
CA ASN A 139 8.66 -5.63 8.13
C ASN A 139 9.00 -4.22 8.63
N GLU A 140 8.13 -3.24 8.36
CA GLU A 140 8.26 -1.81 8.72
C GLU A 140 7.08 -1.29 9.56
#